data_AF-A0A961TQQ1-F1
#
_entry.id   AF-A0A961TQQ1-F1
#
_cell.length_a   1.000
_cell.length_b   1.000
_cell.length_c   1.000
_cell.angle_alpha   90.00
_cell.angle_beta   90.00
_cell.angle_gamma   90.00
#
_symmetry.space_group_name_H-M   'P 1'
#
loop_
_entity.id
_entity.type
_entity.pdbx_description
1 polymer ?
#
loop_
_entity_poly.entity_id
_entity_poly.type
_entity_poly.pdbx_seq_one_letter_code
_entity_poly.pdbx_strand_id
1 'polypeptide(L)'
;PFMVKLTISLFVAYAGFYAPNLFVKNQVSKRQLSIRRAWPDALDLLLICVESGMSLEAAFKKVAVEIGVQSAPLAEELILTNAELSYLQERRKAFENLSERTGLDGVKAVAMALIQAERYGTPIAHALRVLAQENRDMRMAEAEKKAAALPPKLTVPMIIFFLPVLFAVIMGPAMIQIFTRTDL
;
A
#
# COMPACT_ATOMS: atom_id res chain seq x y z
N PRO A 1 -33.30 -29.80 -16.51
CA PRO A 1 -32.30 -29.55 -17.58
C PRO A 1 -32.30 -28.13 -18.20
N PHE A 2 -33.41 -27.37 -18.18
CA PHE A 2 -33.44 -25.96 -18.62
C PHE A 2 -33.01 -24.98 -17.51
N MET A 3 -33.54 -25.16 -16.30
CA MET A 3 -33.27 -24.27 -15.15
C MET A 3 -31.79 -24.23 -14.75
N VAL A 4 -31.07 -25.36 -14.85
CA VAL A 4 -29.62 -25.44 -14.60
C VAL A 4 -28.80 -24.71 -15.66
N LYS A 5 -29.21 -24.71 -16.93
CA LYS A 5 -28.52 -23.97 -18.00
C LYS A 5 -28.72 -22.46 -17.83
N LEU A 6 -29.91 -22.05 -17.40
CA LEU A 6 -30.23 -20.64 -17.12
C LEU A 6 -29.39 -20.09 -15.97
N THR A 7 -29.26 -20.84 -14.86
CA THR A 7 -28.48 -20.39 -13.70
C THR A 7 -26.98 -20.32 -14.01
N ILE A 8 -26.43 -21.29 -14.74
CA ILE A 8 -25.02 -21.26 -15.18
C ILE A 8 -24.76 -20.06 -16.10
N SER A 9 -25.65 -19.80 -17.06
CA SER A 9 -25.47 -18.67 -17.99
C SER A 9 -25.52 -17.32 -17.27
N LEU A 10 -26.41 -17.13 -16.30
CA LEU A 10 -26.49 -15.92 -15.49
C LEU A 10 -25.25 -15.75 -14.61
N PHE A 11 -24.78 -16.83 -13.99
CA PHE A 11 -23.58 -16.79 -13.16
C PHE A 11 -22.32 -16.47 -13.98
N VAL A 12 -22.16 -17.07 -15.16
CA VAL A 12 -21.03 -16.78 -16.07
C VAL A 12 -21.08 -15.36 -16.61
N ALA A 13 -22.26 -14.84 -16.97
CA ALA A 13 -22.41 -13.45 -17.40
C ALA A 13 -22.06 -12.46 -16.28
N TYR A 14 -22.53 -12.72 -15.06
CA TYR A 14 -22.23 -11.89 -13.89
C TYR A 14 -20.74 -11.94 -13.52
N ALA A 15 -20.16 -13.14 -13.48
CA ALA A 15 -18.74 -13.33 -13.21
C ALA A 15 -17.87 -12.72 -14.32
N GLY A 16 -18.25 -12.88 -15.59
CA GLY A 16 -17.55 -12.30 -16.73
C GLY A 16 -17.58 -10.77 -16.75
N PHE A 17 -18.63 -10.14 -16.22
CA PHE A 17 -18.69 -8.69 -16.06
C PHE A 17 -17.82 -8.18 -14.89
N TYR A 18 -17.77 -8.91 -13.78
CA TYR A 18 -17.06 -8.48 -12.57
C TYR A 18 -15.55 -8.83 -12.57
N ALA A 19 -15.17 -9.93 -13.22
CA ALA A 19 -13.79 -10.41 -13.33
C ALA A 19 -12.79 -9.37 -13.90
N PRO A 20 -13.07 -8.66 -15.00
CA PRO A 20 -12.13 -7.67 -15.54
C PRO A 20 -11.93 -6.49 -14.59
N ASN A 21 -12.97 -6.03 -13.90
CA ASN A 21 -12.86 -4.94 -12.93
C ASN A 21 -11.97 -5.33 -11.73
N LEU A 22 -12.13 -6.56 -11.23
CA LEU A 22 -11.25 -7.12 -10.20
C LEU A 22 -9.80 -7.24 -10.68
N PHE A 23 -9.59 -7.71 -11.91
CA PHE A 23 -8.24 -7.87 -12.47
C PHE A 23 -7.51 -6.52 -12.59
N VAL A 24 -8.19 -5.51 -13.12
CA VAL A 24 -7.66 -4.13 -13.23
C VAL A 24 -7.36 -3.57 -11.83
N LYS A 25 -8.30 -3.69 -10.89
CA LYS A 25 -8.08 -3.22 -9.51
C LYS A 25 -6.88 -3.88 -8.85
N ASN A 26 -6.68 -5.18 -9.09
CA ASN A 26 -5.56 -5.92 -8.54
C ASN A 26 -4.23 -5.50 -9.18
N GLN A 27 -4.21 -5.24 -10.50
CA GLN A 27 -3.05 -4.68 -11.21
C GLN A 27 -2.67 -3.28 -10.69
N VAL A 28 -3.66 -2.39 -10.53
CA VAL A 28 -3.45 -1.04 -9.98
C VAL A 28 -2.89 -1.13 -8.56
N SER A 29 -3.49 -1.98 -7.71
CA SER A 29 -3.03 -2.18 -6.34
C SER A 29 -1.58 -2.69 -6.27
N LYS A 30 -1.18 -3.59 -7.18
CA LYS A 30 0.21 -4.05 -7.28
C LYS A 30 1.18 -2.94 -7.69
N ARG A 31 0.84 -2.12 -8.70
CA ARG A 31 1.64 -0.94 -9.08
C ARG A 31 1.76 0.04 -7.91
N GLN A 32 0.64 0.42 -7.30
CA GLN A 32 0.61 1.34 -6.17
C GLN A 32 1.40 0.83 -4.97
N LEU A 33 1.35 -0.48 -4.69
CA LEU A 33 2.14 -1.09 -3.63
C LEU A 33 3.65 -1.03 -3.91
N SER A 34 4.06 -1.26 -5.16
CA SER A 34 5.47 -1.11 -5.58
C SER A 34 5.95 0.33 -5.38
N ILE A 35 5.15 1.30 -5.82
CA ILE A 35 5.46 2.73 -5.68
C ILE A 35 5.53 3.11 -4.19
N ARG A 36 4.53 2.74 -3.39
CA ARG A 36 4.46 3.06 -1.95
C ARG A 36 5.69 2.56 -1.18
N ARG A 37 6.25 1.41 -1.55
CA ARG A 37 7.44 0.85 -0.90
C ARG A 37 8.73 1.60 -1.26
N ALA A 38 8.89 1.97 -2.53
CA ALA A 38 10.08 2.65 -3.03
C ALA A 38 10.04 4.19 -2.84
N TRP A 39 8.86 4.75 -2.53
CA TRP A 39 8.65 6.19 -2.41
C TRP A 39 9.52 6.87 -1.33
N PRO A 40 9.64 6.35 -0.09
CA PRO A 40 10.50 6.98 0.92
C PRO A 40 11.97 7.05 0.46
N ASP A 41 12.47 5.97 -0.13
CA ASP A 41 13.85 5.88 -0.61
C ASP A 41 14.08 6.85 -1.80
N ALA A 42 13.09 7.02 -2.68
CA ALA A 42 13.13 8.02 -3.75
C ALA A 42 13.16 9.46 -3.21
N LEU A 43 12.38 9.76 -2.17
CA LEU A 43 12.40 11.08 -1.52
C LEU A 43 13.74 11.38 -0.87
N ASP A 44 14.36 10.39 -0.24
CA ASP A 44 15.69 10.54 0.35
C ASP A 44 16.74 10.89 -0.71
N LEU A 45 16.71 10.21 -1.85
CA LEU A 45 17.61 10.51 -2.97
C LEU A 45 17.32 11.89 -3.57
N LEU A 46 16.05 12.28 -3.69
CA LEU A 46 15.66 13.63 -4.14
C LEU A 46 16.19 14.70 -3.18
N LEU A 47 16.03 14.50 -1.87
CA LEU A 47 16.53 15.40 -0.84
C LEU A 47 18.05 15.58 -0.96
N ILE A 48 18.82 14.49 -1.05
CA ILE A 48 20.27 14.54 -1.20
C ILE A 48 20.67 15.31 -2.46
N CYS A 49 19.98 15.09 -3.59
CA CYS A 49 20.25 15.82 -4.83
C CYS A 49 19.99 17.33 -4.66
N VAL A 50 18.86 17.70 -4.06
CA VAL A 50 18.52 19.12 -3.85
C VAL A 50 19.45 19.79 -2.84
N GLU A 51 19.83 19.11 -1.75
CA GLU A 51 20.80 19.61 -0.77
C GLU A 51 22.20 19.81 -1.38
N SER A 52 22.57 18.99 -2.37
CA SER A 52 23.81 19.15 -3.13
C SER A 52 23.80 20.30 -4.14
N GLY A 53 22.69 21.05 -4.24
CA GLY A 53 22.54 22.18 -5.15
C GLY A 53 22.07 21.80 -6.56
N MET A 54 21.60 20.56 -6.77
CA MET A 54 21.02 20.14 -8.04
C MET A 54 19.65 20.79 -8.25
N SER A 55 19.32 21.18 -9.49
CA SER A 55 17.97 21.62 -9.83
C SER A 55 16.97 20.47 -9.66
N LEU A 56 15.71 20.82 -9.37
CA LEU A 56 14.66 19.83 -9.11
C LEU A 56 14.44 18.89 -10.32
N GLU A 57 14.45 19.41 -11.54
CA GLU A 57 14.36 18.61 -12.78
C GLU A 57 15.50 17.60 -12.92
N ALA A 58 16.74 18.06 -12.71
CA ALA A 58 17.91 17.19 -12.78
C ALA A 58 17.86 16.12 -11.69
N ALA A 59 17.38 16.47 -10.48
CA ALA A 59 17.16 15.54 -9.39
C ALA A 59 16.10 14.48 -9.77
N PHE A 60 14.94 14.87 -10.31
CA PHE A 60 13.91 13.93 -10.77
C PHE A 60 14.45 12.95 -11.80
N LYS A 61 15.20 13.44 -12.81
CA LYS A 61 15.82 12.59 -13.82
C LYS A 61 16.80 11.58 -13.21
N LYS A 62 17.67 12.04 -12.30
CA LYS A 62 18.69 11.20 -11.67
C LYS A 62 18.06 10.14 -10.76
N VAL A 63 17.10 10.54 -9.92
CA VAL A 63 16.41 9.62 -9.01
C VAL A 63 15.58 8.60 -9.77
N ALA A 64 14.97 8.97 -10.89
CA ALA A 64 14.21 8.01 -11.70
C ALA A 64 15.10 6.88 -12.26
N VAL A 65 16.34 7.19 -12.65
CA VAL A 65 17.29 6.16 -13.11
C VAL A 65 17.69 5.23 -11.95
N GLU A 66 18.00 5.79 -10.78
CA GLU A 66 18.45 5.01 -9.62
C GLU A 66 17.34 4.10 -9.07
N ILE A 67 16.12 4.63 -8.96
CA ILE A 67 14.96 3.90 -8.42
C ILE A 67 14.40 2.87 -9.40
N GLY A 68 14.76 2.94 -10.69
CA GLY A 68 14.33 1.96 -11.70
C GLY A 68 14.65 0.52 -11.32
N VAL A 69 15.73 0.28 -10.57
CA VAL A 69 16.12 -1.04 -10.08
C VAL A 69 15.18 -1.55 -8.97
N GLN A 70 14.66 -0.64 -8.13
CA GLN A 70 13.77 -0.98 -7.03
C GLN A 70 12.29 -1.03 -7.43
N SER A 71 11.87 -0.09 -8.29
CA SER A 71 10.48 0.05 -8.72
C SER A 71 10.42 0.72 -10.09
N ALA A 72 10.35 -0.09 -11.15
CA ALA A 72 10.11 0.39 -12.51
C ALA A 72 8.87 1.28 -12.64
N PRO A 73 7.72 0.99 -11.99
CA PRO A 73 6.56 1.87 -12.06
C PRO A 73 6.82 3.27 -11.50
N LEU A 74 7.60 3.39 -10.42
CA LEU A 74 7.92 4.71 -9.86
C LEU A 74 8.89 5.46 -10.77
N ALA A 75 9.90 4.78 -11.32
CA ALA A 75 10.82 5.39 -12.27
C ALA A 75 10.11 5.96 -13.51
N GLU A 76 9.16 5.22 -14.08
CA GLU A 76 8.31 5.70 -15.19
C GLU A 76 7.59 7.01 -14.83
N GLU A 77 6.92 7.05 -13.67
CA GLU A 77 6.18 8.23 -13.23
C GLU A 77 7.10 9.44 -12.98
N LEU A 78 8.32 9.23 -12.46
CA LEU A 78 9.31 10.30 -12.26
C LEU A 78 9.91 10.80 -13.59
N ILE A 79 10.16 9.93 -14.56
CA ILE A 79 10.59 10.31 -15.92
C ILE A 79 9.50 11.12 -16.61
N LEU A 80 8.25 10.67 -16.51
CA LEU A 80 7.09 11.38 -17.05
C LEU A 80 6.96 12.77 -16.42
N THR A 81 7.06 12.88 -15.10
CA THR A 81 7.05 14.19 -14.42
C THR A 81 8.21 15.07 -14.86
N ASN A 82 9.42 14.52 -15.03
CA ASN A 82 10.55 15.30 -15.52
C ASN A 82 10.33 15.81 -16.96
N ALA A 83 9.75 14.98 -17.83
CA ALA A 83 9.36 15.40 -19.17
C ALA A 83 8.28 16.49 -19.11
N GLU A 84 7.26 16.32 -18.27
CA GLU A 84 6.22 17.32 -18.03
C GLU A 84 6.79 18.64 -17.51
N LEU A 85 7.75 18.62 -16.59
CA LEU A 85 8.43 19.83 -16.11
C LEU A 85 9.23 20.53 -17.22
N SER A 86 9.71 19.78 -18.22
CA SER A 86 10.46 20.33 -19.35
C SER A 86 9.55 20.91 -20.45
N TYR A 87 8.35 20.37 -20.63
CA TYR A 87 7.45 20.70 -21.76
C TYR A 87 6.19 21.48 -21.36
N LEU A 88 5.70 21.37 -20.12
CA LEU A 88 4.52 22.11 -19.67
C LEU A 88 4.91 23.55 -19.30
N GLN A 89 4.03 24.49 -19.66
CA GLN A 89 4.17 25.89 -19.26
C GLN A 89 4.00 26.07 -17.74
N GLU A 90 3.12 25.27 -17.13
CA GLU A 90 2.83 25.31 -15.69
C GLU A 90 3.45 24.10 -15.00
N ARG A 91 4.55 24.31 -14.28
CA ARG A 91 5.24 23.29 -13.47
C ARG A 91 4.35 22.69 -12.40
N ARG A 92 3.44 23.50 -11.84
CA ARG A 92 2.39 23.06 -10.93
C ARG A 92 1.61 21.87 -11.48
N LYS A 93 1.24 21.92 -12.76
CA LYS A 93 0.45 20.88 -13.42
C LYS A 93 1.20 19.56 -13.52
N ALA A 94 2.53 19.59 -13.69
CA ALA A 94 3.36 18.38 -13.66
C ALA A 94 3.28 17.67 -12.30
N PHE A 95 3.33 18.42 -11.19
CA PHE A 95 3.21 17.85 -9.85
C PHE A 95 1.80 17.35 -9.54
N GLU A 96 0.76 18.07 -9.99
CA GLU A 96 -0.63 17.61 -9.87
C GLU A 96 -0.84 16.31 -10.65
N ASN A 97 -0.38 16.24 -11.90
CA ASN A 97 -0.45 15.02 -12.72
C ASN A 97 0.30 13.85 -12.07
N LEU A 98 1.48 14.07 -11.48
CA LEU A 98 2.21 13.04 -10.72
C LEU A 98 1.35 12.48 -9.58
N SER A 99 0.67 13.35 -8.84
CA SER A 99 -0.19 12.94 -7.72
C SER A 99 -1.42 12.16 -8.20
N GLU A 100 -2.03 12.56 -9.32
CA GLU A 100 -3.20 11.90 -9.90
C GLU A 100 -2.85 10.52 -10.49
N ARG A 101 -1.72 10.41 -11.19
CA ARG A 101 -1.26 9.14 -11.81
C ARG A 101 -0.86 8.10 -10.77
N THR A 102 -0.19 8.51 -9.70
CA THR A 102 0.24 7.59 -8.63
C THR A 102 -0.92 7.23 -7.70
N GLY A 103 -1.81 8.18 -7.38
CA GLY A 103 -2.96 7.98 -6.50
C GLY A 103 -2.56 7.61 -5.06
N LEU A 104 -1.39 8.07 -4.61
CA LEU A 104 -0.88 7.82 -3.26
C LEU A 104 -0.84 9.11 -2.44
N ASP A 105 -1.35 9.07 -1.22
CA ASP A 105 -1.42 10.24 -0.34
C ASP A 105 -0.02 10.82 -0.03
N GLY A 106 0.97 9.95 0.19
CA GLY A 106 2.36 10.37 0.42
C GLY A 106 2.99 11.09 -0.78
N VAL A 107 2.61 10.72 -2.01
CA VAL A 107 3.06 11.42 -3.23
C VAL A 107 2.35 12.76 -3.36
N LYS A 108 1.04 12.78 -3.10
CA LYS A 108 0.22 13.99 -3.14
C LYS A 108 0.71 15.06 -2.16
N ALA A 109 1.09 14.67 -0.93
CA ALA A 109 1.63 15.59 0.06
C ALA A 109 2.92 16.26 -0.44
N VAL A 110 3.82 15.48 -1.04
CA VAL A 110 5.08 16.00 -1.62
C VAL A 110 4.82 16.89 -2.82
N ALA A 111 3.97 16.48 -3.75
CA ALA A 111 3.58 17.30 -4.90
C ALA A 111 3.05 18.67 -4.45
N MET A 112 2.16 18.69 -3.45
CA MET A 112 1.63 19.94 -2.88
C MET A 112 2.72 20.80 -2.24
N ALA A 113 3.67 20.19 -1.52
CA ALA A 113 4.79 20.93 -0.93
C ALA A 113 5.72 21.52 -2.00
N LEU A 114 5.98 20.79 -3.09
CA LEU A 114 6.78 21.28 -4.22
C LEU A 114 6.09 22.45 -4.93
N ILE A 115 4.77 22.37 -5.13
CA ILE A 115 3.96 23.47 -5.70
C ILE A 115 4.05 24.72 -4.81
N GLN A 116 3.96 24.57 -3.49
CA GLN A 116 4.09 25.68 -2.55
C GLN A 116 5.51 26.27 -2.58
N ALA A 117 6.52 25.42 -2.62
CA ALA A 117 7.90 25.86 -2.65
C ALA A 117 8.26 26.63 -3.93
N GLU A 118 7.73 26.22 -5.09
CA GLU A 118 7.87 27.02 -6.31
C GLU A 118 7.12 28.34 -6.26
N ARG A 119 5.89 28.35 -5.73
CA ARG A 119 5.06 29.56 -5.73
C ARG A 119 5.58 30.62 -4.75
N TYR A 120 6.05 30.19 -3.59
CA TYR A 120 6.42 31.08 -2.48
C TYR A 120 7.94 31.15 -2.25
N GLY A 121 8.75 30.41 -3.01
CA GLY A 121 10.20 30.39 -2.87
C GLY A 121 10.68 29.79 -1.56
N THR A 122 9.88 28.97 -0.89
CA THR A 122 10.28 28.35 0.38
C THR A 122 11.35 27.28 0.14
N PRO A 123 12.26 27.04 1.10
CA PRO A 123 13.34 26.06 0.93
C PRO A 123 12.80 24.64 0.68
N ILE A 124 12.89 24.16 -0.56
CA ILE A 124 12.44 22.82 -0.98
C ILE A 124 13.08 21.71 -0.14
N ALA A 125 14.38 21.86 0.18
CA ALA A 125 15.12 20.90 0.98
C ALA A 125 14.50 20.70 2.38
N HIS A 126 13.99 21.76 3.00
CA HIS A 126 13.35 21.64 4.32
C HIS A 126 12.04 20.86 4.23
N ALA A 127 11.19 21.18 3.24
CA ALA A 127 9.94 20.46 3.02
C ALA A 127 10.17 18.98 2.68
N LEU A 128 11.11 18.69 1.78
CA LEU A 128 11.49 17.32 1.43
C LEU A 128 12.03 16.53 2.63
N ARG A 129 12.82 17.17 3.52
CA ARG A 129 13.33 16.50 4.72
C ARG A 129 12.22 16.09 5.69
N VAL A 130 11.27 16.99 5.95
CA VAL A 130 10.12 16.69 6.82
C VAL A 130 9.28 15.57 6.22
N LEU A 131 8.97 15.65 4.93
CA LEU A 131 8.14 14.66 4.25
C LEU A 131 8.83 13.31 4.07
N ALA A 132 10.15 13.29 3.87
CA ALA A 132 10.94 12.06 3.84
C ALA A 132 10.89 11.36 5.20
N GLN A 133 11.06 12.12 6.29
CA GLN A 133 10.94 11.57 7.65
C GLN A 133 9.53 11.03 7.91
N GLU A 134 8.48 11.78 7.56
CA GLU A 134 7.09 11.35 7.72
C GLU A 134 6.80 10.06 6.92
N ASN A 135 7.32 9.94 5.69
CA ASN A 135 7.16 8.73 4.89
C ASN A 135 7.91 7.52 5.49
N ARG A 136 9.09 7.73 6.09
CA ARG A 136 9.82 6.70 6.83
C ARG A 136 9.07 6.26 8.09
N ASP A 137 8.53 7.21 8.85
CA ASP A 137 7.73 6.94 10.05
C ASP A 137 6.46 6.18 9.69
N MET A 138 5.81 6.55 8.58
CA MET A 138 4.64 5.85 8.08
C MET A 138 4.96 4.41 7.66
N ARG A 139 6.13 4.16 7.04
CA ARG A 139 6.63 2.81 6.74
C ARG A 139 6.83 1.98 8.02
N MET A 140 7.38 2.58 9.08
CA MET A 140 7.55 1.93 10.37
C MET A 140 6.21 1.65 11.06
N ALA A 141 5.29 2.61 11.07
CA ALA A 141 3.95 2.46 11.63
C ALA A 141 3.15 1.35 10.92
N GLU A 142 3.31 1.20 9.60
CA GLU A 142 2.70 0.07 8.86
C GLU A 142 3.30 -1.29 9.25
N ALA A 143 4.61 -1.35 9.51
CA ALA A 143 5.26 -2.56 10.00
C ALA A 143 4.81 -2.90 11.43
N GLU A 144 4.73 -1.91 12.31
CA GLU A 144 4.24 -2.06 13.69
C GLU A 144 2.79 -2.51 13.73
N LYS A 145 1.91 -1.92 12.91
CA LYS A 145 0.51 -2.37 12.79
C LYS A 145 0.42 -3.84 12.37
N LYS A 146 1.27 -4.29 11.45
CA LYS A 146 1.32 -5.70 11.04
C LYS A 146 1.79 -6.59 12.20
N ALA A 147 2.81 -6.17 12.94
CA ALA A 147 3.32 -6.90 14.10
C ALA A 147 2.26 -6.98 15.23
N ALA A 148 1.61 -5.87 15.55
CA ALA A 148 0.55 -5.79 16.56
C ALA A 148 -0.72 -6.59 16.19
N ALA A 149 -0.94 -6.85 14.90
CA ALA A 149 -2.03 -7.70 14.43
C ALA A 149 -1.70 -9.22 14.47
N LEU A 150 -0.46 -9.62 14.79
CA LEU A 150 -0.08 -11.03 14.89
C LEU A 150 -0.69 -11.75 16.11
N PRO A 151 -0.67 -11.19 17.34
CA PRO A 151 -1.19 -11.91 18.51
C PRO A 151 -2.67 -12.30 18.40
N PRO A 152 -3.60 -11.42 17.98
CA PRO A 152 -5.01 -11.81 17.81
C PRO A 152 -5.23 -12.92 16.77
N LYS A 153 -4.39 -12.97 15.72
CA LYS A 153 -4.49 -14.03 14.70
C LYS A 153 -4.05 -15.39 15.22
N LEU A 154 -3.17 -15.42 16.22
CA LEU A 154 -2.69 -16.66 16.85
C LEU A 154 -3.61 -17.11 18.00
N THR A 155 -4.23 -16.18 18.73
CA THR A 155 -5.13 -16.52 19.83
C THR A 155 -6.43 -17.16 19.36
N VAL A 156 -6.96 -16.77 18.19
CA VAL A 156 -8.22 -17.33 17.67
C VAL A 156 -8.13 -18.84 17.40
N PRO A 157 -7.16 -19.37 16.61
CA PRO A 157 -6.97 -20.81 16.47
C PRO A 157 -6.72 -21.49 17.81
N MET A 158 -5.87 -20.90 18.66
CA MET A 158 -5.55 -21.47 19.98
C MET A 158 -6.81 -21.69 20.81
N ILE A 159 -7.68 -20.69 20.92
CA ILE A 159 -8.95 -20.81 21.66
C ILE A 159 -9.85 -21.90 21.05
N ILE A 160 -9.96 -21.94 19.71
CA ILE A 160 -10.78 -22.94 19.00
C ILE A 160 -10.30 -24.37 19.26
N PHE A 161 -8.99 -24.60 19.39
CA PHE A 161 -8.43 -25.93 19.69
C PHE A 161 -8.39 -26.25 21.19
N PHE A 162 -8.18 -25.25 22.05
CA PHE A 162 -8.01 -25.46 23.49
C PHE A 162 -9.35 -25.60 24.22
N LEU A 163 -10.38 -24.81 23.84
CA LEU A 163 -11.69 -24.80 24.51
C LEU A 163 -12.40 -26.17 24.44
N PRO A 164 -12.49 -26.87 23.28
CA PRO A 164 -13.15 -28.18 23.21
C PRO A 164 -12.42 -29.26 24.02
N VAL A 165 -11.09 -29.23 24.03
CA VAL A 165 -10.26 -30.16 24.82
C VAL A 165 -10.49 -29.93 26.31
N LEU A 166 -10.55 -28.67 26.75
CA LEU A 166 -10.83 -28.32 28.14
C LEU A 166 -12.20 -28.86 28.58
N PHE A 167 -13.24 -28.69 27.76
CA PHE A 167 -14.56 -29.25 28.02
C PHE A 167 -14.56 -30.78 28.09
N ALA A 168 -13.85 -31.45 27.18
CA ALA A 168 -13.75 -32.91 27.17
C ALA A 168 -13.08 -33.45 28.45
N VAL A 169 -12.01 -32.79 28.93
CA VAL A 169 -11.27 -33.19 30.14
C VAL A 169 -12.07 -32.93 31.41
N ILE A 170 -12.80 -31.80 31.49
CA ILE A 170 -13.58 -31.44 32.67
C ILE A 170 -14.89 -32.25 32.73
N MET A 171 -15.65 -32.31 31.63
CA MET A 171 -16.92 -33.04 31.60
C MET A 171 -16.75 -34.56 31.49
N GLY A 172 -15.64 -35.05 30.93
CA GLY A 172 -15.36 -36.49 30.77
C GLY A 172 -15.56 -37.31 32.05
N PRO A 173 -14.83 -37.03 33.15
CA PRO A 173 -15.00 -37.78 34.40
C PRO A 173 -16.35 -37.52 35.07
N ALA A 174 -16.92 -36.32 34.95
CA ALA A 174 -18.25 -36.02 35.50
C ALA A 174 -19.34 -36.88 34.83
N MET A 175 -19.28 -37.03 33.51
CA MET A 175 -20.18 -37.91 32.75
C MET A 175 -19.98 -39.37 33.14
N ILE A 176 -18.74 -39.84 33.24
CA ILE A 176 -18.44 -41.22 33.67
C ILE A 176 -19.00 -41.48 35.08
N GLN A 177 -18.84 -40.54 36.02
CA GLN A 177 -19.39 -40.70 37.37
C GLN A 177 -20.92 -40.74 37.39
N ILE A 178 -21.60 -39.98 36.53
CA ILE A 178 -23.07 -39.99 36.44
C ILE A 178 -23.55 -41.32 35.88
N PHE A 179 -22.96 -41.80 34.77
CA PHE A 179 -23.37 -43.08 34.17
C PHE A 179 -23.16 -44.26 35.15
N THR A 180 -21.98 -44.38 35.75
CA THR A 180 -21.70 -45.46 36.72
C THR A 180 -22.63 -45.41 37.95
N ARG A 181 -23.14 -44.24 38.33
CA ARG A 181 -24.06 -44.08 39.47
C ARG A 181 -25.53 -44.31 39.10
N THR A 182 -25.87 -44.25 37.82
CA THR A 182 -27.23 -44.49 37.30
C THR A 182 -27.43 -45.98 36.96
N ASP A 183 -26.35 -46.74 36.78
CA ASP A 183 -26.35 -48.19 36.50
C ASP A 183 -26.36 -49.07 37.79
N LEU A 184 -26.53 -48.48 38.99
CA LEU A 184 -26.67 -49.13 40.31
C LEU A 184 -28.08 -48.91 40.88
#